data_AF-A0A9D4ZUU9-F1
#
_entry.id   AF-A0A9D4ZUU9-F1
#
_cell.length_a   1.000
_cell.length_b   1.000
_cell.length_c   1.000
_cell.angle_alpha   90.00
_cell.angle_beta   90.00
_cell.angle_gamma   90.00
#
_symmetry.space_group_name_H-M   'P 1'
#
loop_
_entity.id
_entity.type
_entity.pdbx_description
1 polymer ?
#
loop_
_entity_poly.entity_id
_entity_poly.type
_entity_poly.pdbx_seq_one_letter_code
_entity_poly.pdbx_strand_id
1 'polypeptide(L)'
;MRPLDETETSVVFEKLFKFIGNNLKNLVENPSHEGPDSTPGKYTHGGNFHLTVQALNLLAANAKHKVWLKPQSEMSFLYGNHVLESASGRITENIVAGDGVVAFNMADVPLGFGVAAKSTQDCRKLDPNGIVVLHQGDVGEYLRMEDEL
;
A
#
# COMPACT_ATOMS: atom_id res chain seq x y z
N MET A 1 26.21 -3.85 5.93
CA MET A 1 24.96 -4.50 5.47
C MET A 1 25.20 -6.00 5.38
N ARG A 2 24.33 -6.82 5.97
CA ARG A 2 24.33 -8.28 5.74
C ARG A 2 23.21 -8.63 4.75
N PRO A 3 23.34 -9.69 3.94
CA PRO A 3 22.23 -10.20 3.16
C PRO A 3 21.12 -10.74 4.08
N LEU A 4 19.88 -10.70 3.59
CA LEU A 4 18.74 -11.38 4.21
C LEU A 4 18.92 -12.88 4.08
N ASP A 5 18.48 -13.63 5.09
CA ASP A 5 18.40 -15.08 4.99
C ASP A 5 17.16 -15.51 4.16
N GLU A 6 17.03 -16.81 3.89
CA GLU A 6 15.92 -17.34 3.07
C GLU A 6 14.55 -17.16 3.73
N THR A 7 14.50 -17.20 5.06
CA THR A 7 13.25 -17.06 5.84
C THR A 7 12.79 -15.60 5.81
N GLU A 8 13.70 -14.67 6.11
CA GLU A 8 13.52 -13.23 6.00
C GLU A 8 13.09 -12.89 4.57
N THR A 9 13.84 -13.34 3.57
CA THR A 9 13.52 -13.06 2.17
C THR A 9 12.10 -13.48 1.80
N SER A 10 11.66 -14.65 2.27
CA SER A 10 10.30 -15.15 2.06
C SER A 10 9.24 -14.22 2.68
N VAL A 11 9.46 -13.73 3.91
CA VAL A 11 8.53 -12.81 4.59
C VAL A 11 8.39 -11.48 3.84
N VAL A 12 9.51 -10.93 3.31
CA VAL A 12 9.46 -9.71 2.49
C VAL A 12 8.64 -9.95 1.23
N PHE A 13 8.92 -11.04 0.51
CA PHE A 13 8.23 -11.35 -0.74
C PHE A 13 6.75 -11.63 -0.53
N GLU A 14 6.37 -12.36 0.51
CA GLU A 14 4.96 -12.57 0.85
C GLU A 14 4.23 -11.25 1.10
N LYS A 15 4.88 -10.30 1.78
CA LYS A 15 4.31 -8.98 2.05
C LYS A 15 4.14 -8.15 0.77
N LEU A 16 5.15 -8.14 -0.11
CA LEU A 16 5.09 -7.44 -1.40
C LEU A 16 4.09 -8.09 -2.37
N PHE A 17 4.00 -9.42 -2.37
CA PHE A 17 3.10 -10.18 -3.23
C PHE A 17 1.64 -9.81 -3.02
N LYS A 18 1.23 -9.43 -1.79
CA LYS A 18 -0.13 -8.95 -1.51
C LYS A 18 -0.53 -7.73 -2.33
N PHE A 19 0.42 -6.88 -2.72
CA PHE A 19 0.16 -5.66 -3.48
C PHE A 19 0.40 -5.84 -4.98
N ILE A 20 1.48 -6.56 -5.32
CA ILE A 20 2.01 -6.65 -6.68
C ILE A 20 1.51 -7.91 -7.41
N GLY A 21 1.19 -8.97 -6.68
CA GLY A 21 0.83 -10.27 -7.25
C GLY A 21 1.92 -10.84 -8.17
N ASN A 22 1.50 -11.34 -9.33
CA ASN A 22 2.41 -11.97 -10.31
C ASN A 22 3.46 -11.02 -10.91
N ASN A 23 3.26 -9.70 -10.77
CA ASN A 23 4.22 -8.69 -11.27
C ASN A 23 5.51 -8.63 -10.42
N LEU A 24 5.61 -9.41 -9.33
CA LEU A 24 6.78 -9.45 -8.46
C LEU A 24 8.05 -9.88 -9.20
N LYS A 25 7.92 -10.66 -10.28
CA LYS A 25 9.06 -11.05 -11.14
C LYS A 25 9.73 -9.83 -11.77
N ASN A 26 8.95 -8.85 -12.21
CA ASN A 26 9.46 -7.64 -12.85
C ASN A 26 10.35 -6.82 -11.89
N LEU A 27 10.06 -6.90 -10.59
CA LEU A 27 10.82 -6.23 -9.54
C LEU A 27 12.19 -6.90 -9.33
N VAL A 28 12.24 -8.23 -9.38
CA VAL A 28 13.49 -8.99 -9.22
C VAL A 28 14.37 -8.88 -10.46
N GLU A 29 13.77 -8.86 -11.65
CA GLU A 29 14.47 -8.84 -12.93
C GLU A 29 15.03 -7.45 -13.30
N ASN A 30 14.44 -6.37 -12.80
CA ASN A 30 14.88 -4.99 -13.06
C ASN A 30 15.16 -4.23 -11.74
N PRO A 31 16.32 -4.47 -11.08
CA PRO A 31 16.68 -3.81 -9.83
C PRO A 31 16.99 -2.30 -9.96
N SER A 32 16.79 -1.70 -11.13
CA SER A 32 17.21 -0.33 -11.50
C SER A 32 16.40 0.81 -10.86
N HIS A 33 15.74 0.60 -9.72
CA HIS A 33 15.24 1.73 -8.93
C HIS A 33 16.41 2.38 -8.17
N GLU A 34 17.27 3.08 -8.91
CA GLU A 34 18.26 3.99 -8.34
C GLU A 34 17.55 5.25 -7.85
N GLY A 35 17.14 5.22 -6.59
CA GLY A 35 16.71 6.37 -5.81
C GLY A 35 17.20 6.21 -4.36
N PRO A 36 17.35 7.31 -3.60
CA PRO A 36 17.82 7.26 -2.20
C PRO A 36 16.91 6.45 -1.26
N ASP A 37 15.67 6.16 -1.66
CA ASP A 37 14.67 5.41 -0.90
C ASP A 37 14.80 3.88 -1.08
N SER A 38 16.02 3.36 -0.91
CA SER A 38 16.44 2.00 -1.25
C SER A 38 15.84 0.89 -0.36
N THR A 39 15.16 1.24 0.74
CA THR A 39 14.64 0.26 1.71
C THR A 39 13.11 0.25 1.76
N PRO A 40 12.43 -0.80 1.25
CA PRO A 40 10.96 -0.86 1.23
C PRO A 40 10.32 -1.06 2.62
N GLY A 41 11.12 -1.27 3.67
CA GLY A 41 10.60 -1.52 5.00
C GLY A 41 11.63 -2.00 6.00
N LYS A 42 11.15 -2.34 7.20
CA LYS A 42 11.95 -2.81 8.33
C LYS A 42 11.34 -4.04 9.01
N TYR A 43 12.18 -4.87 9.59
CA TYR A 43 11.74 -5.96 10.45
C TYR A 43 11.33 -5.44 11.82
N THR A 44 10.18 -5.88 12.29
CA THR A 44 9.75 -5.68 13.67
C THR A 44 10.43 -6.71 14.58
N HIS A 45 10.51 -6.41 15.89
CA HIS A 45 11.05 -7.36 16.87
C HIS A 45 10.30 -8.71 16.89
N GLY A 46 9.05 -8.75 16.43
CA GLY A 46 8.25 -9.97 16.30
C GLY A 46 8.50 -10.78 15.03
N GLY A 47 9.49 -10.42 14.21
CA GLY A 47 9.84 -11.14 12.97
C GLY A 47 8.95 -10.81 11.76
N ASN A 48 7.96 -9.94 11.92
CA ASN A 48 7.14 -9.47 10.80
C ASN A 48 7.83 -8.34 10.05
N PHE A 49 7.70 -8.33 8.71
CA PHE A 49 8.18 -7.24 7.88
C PHE A 49 7.12 -6.13 7.76
N HIS A 50 7.51 -4.91 8.16
CA HIS A 50 6.70 -3.71 8.07
C HIS A 50 7.13 -2.89 6.87
N LEU A 51 6.21 -2.69 5.92
CA LEU A 51 6.43 -1.82 4.76
C LEU A 51 6.32 -0.36 5.19
N THR A 52 7.31 0.45 4.83
CA THR A 52 7.29 1.90 5.07
C THR A 52 6.77 2.63 3.84
N VAL A 53 6.44 3.92 4.00
CA VAL A 53 6.01 4.80 2.90
C VAL A 53 7.00 4.82 1.72
N GLN A 54 8.29 4.58 1.95
CA GLN A 54 9.33 4.49 0.92
C GLN A 54 9.03 3.41 -0.13
N ALA A 55 8.31 2.34 0.22
CA ALA A 55 7.89 1.32 -0.74
C ALA A 55 6.82 1.81 -1.72
N LEU A 56 6.19 2.97 -1.50
CA LEU A 56 5.03 3.40 -2.28
C LEU A 56 5.31 3.47 -3.78
N ASN A 57 6.45 4.03 -4.19
CA ASN A 57 6.80 4.13 -5.62
C ASN A 57 6.91 2.73 -6.27
N LEU A 58 7.54 1.81 -5.55
CA LEU A 58 7.68 0.41 -5.94
C LEU A 58 6.34 -0.29 -6.14
N LEU A 59 5.45 -0.10 -5.15
CA LEU A 59 4.13 -0.70 -5.12
C LEU A 59 3.25 -0.07 -6.20
N ALA A 60 3.20 1.25 -6.30
CA ALA A 60 2.33 1.99 -7.21
C ALA A 60 2.57 1.64 -8.68
N ALA A 61 3.84 1.46 -9.07
CA ALA A 61 4.22 1.10 -10.44
C ALA A 61 3.69 -0.29 -10.85
N ASN A 62 3.59 -1.23 -9.91
CA ASN A 62 3.28 -2.63 -10.19
C ASN A 62 1.99 -3.14 -9.51
N ALA A 63 1.25 -2.27 -8.84
CA ALA A 63 0.09 -2.62 -8.04
C ALA A 63 -1.01 -3.26 -8.87
N LYS A 64 -1.43 -4.46 -8.45
CA LYS A 64 -2.55 -5.18 -9.03
C LYS A 64 -3.88 -4.52 -8.69
N HIS A 65 -4.03 -4.08 -7.44
CA HIS A 65 -5.26 -3.49 -6.92
C HIS A 65 -5.05 -2.04 -6.52
N LYS A 66 -5.99 -1.19 -6.94
CA LYS A 66 -5.91 0.26 -6.78
C LYS A 66 -7.25 0.83 -6.34
N VAL A 67 -7.19 1.87 -5.52
CA VAL A 67 -8.34 2.70 -5.14
C VAL A 67 -8.01 4.15 -5.43
N TRP A 68 -8.95 4.88 -6.04
CA TRP A 68 -8.85 6.31 -6.27
C TRP A 68 -9.76 7.03 -5.29
N LEU A 69 -9.18 7.95 -4.51
CA LEU A 69 -9.88 8.74 -3.51
C LEU A 69 -10.48 9.99 -4.12
N LYS A 70 -11.67 10.38 -3.65
CA LYS A 70 -12.26 11.68 -3.98
C LYS A 70 -11.44 12.82 -3.38
N PRO A 71 -11.36 14.00 -4.03
CA PRO A 71 -10.55 15.12 -3.56
C PRO A 71 -10.79 15.54 -2.10
N GLN A 72 -12.05 15.51 -1.64
CA GLN A 72 -12.42 15.88 -0.28
C GLN A 72 -11.89 14.91 0.78
N SER A 73 -11.53 13.69 0.39
CA SER A 73 -11.09 12.62 1.28
C SER A 73 -9.58 12.39 1.25
N GLU A 74 -8.86 12.99 0.29
CA GLU A 74 -7.40 12.87 0.18
C GLU A 74 -6.70 13.29 1.47
N MET A 75 -7.05 14.47 2.00
CA MET A 75 -6.48 14.99 3.24
C MET A 75 -6.77 14.07 4.44
N SER A 76 -7.94 13.45 4.49
CA SER A 76 -8.27 12.52 5.58
C SER A 76 -7.34 11.30 5.54
N PHE A 77 -7.12 10.72 4.36
CA PHE A 77 -6.20 9.60 4.18
C PHE A 77 -4.75 10.00 4.47
N LEU A 78 -4.32 11.16 3.97
CA LEU A 78 -3.00 11.75 4.26
C LEU A 78 -2.82 12.19 5.71
N TYR A 79 -3.79 11.99 6.60
CA TYR A 79 -3.64 12.13 8.05
C TYR A 79 -3.69 10.77 8.78
N GLY A 80 -3.51 9.66 8.06
CA GLY A 80 -3.48 8.32 8.63
C GLY A 80 -4.86 7.68 8.85
N ASN A 81 -5.93 8.25 8.31
CA ASN A 81 -7.27 7.66 8.44
C ASN A 81 -7.50 6.54 7.41
N HIS A 82 -8.36 5.59 7.77
CA HIS A 82 -8.84 4.56 6.85
C HIS A 82 -9.69 5.13 5.72
N VAL A 83 -9.75 4.41 4.60
CA VAL A 83 -10.62 4.79 3.49
C VAL A 83 -12.02 4.28 3.77
N LEU A 84 -12.98 5.20 3.80
CA LEU A 84 -14.41 4.89 3.91
C LEU A 84 -15.02 4.72 2.51
N GLU A 85 -16.17 4.05 2.42
CA GLU A 85 -16.83 3.87 1.11
C GLU A 85 -17.26 5.22 0.51
N SER A 86 -17.66 6.18 1.33
CA SER A 86 -17.93 7.56 0.88
C SER A 86 -16.71 8.24 0.24
N ALA A 87 -15.50 7.89 0.68
CA ALA A 87 -14.24 8.44 0.19
C ALA A 87 -13.78 7.79 -1.13
N SER A 88 -14.25 6.58 -1.44
CA SER A 88 -13.87 5.86 -2.65
C SER A 88 -14.54 6.49 -3.88
N GLY A 89 -13.74 6.79 -4.90
CA GLY A 89 -14.20 7.30 -6.20
C GLY A 89 -14.21 6.21 -7.27
N ARG A 90 -13.11 5.46 -7.35
CA ARG A 90 -12.95 4.29 -8.23
C ARG A 90 -12.22 3.20 -7.48
N ILE A 91 -12.57 1.95 -7.73
CA ILE A 91 -11.88 0.80 -7.16
C ILE A 91 -11.69 -0.25 -8.25
N THR A 92 -10.52 -0.90 -8.28
CA THR A 92 -10.30 -2.03 -9.18
C THR A 92 -11.23 -3.20 -8.83
N GLU A 93 -11.62 -3.97 -9.83
CA GLU A 93 -12.43 -5.17 -9.62
C GLU A 93 -11.60 -6.35 -9.10
N ASN A 94 -12.29 -7.40 -8.65
CA ASN A 94 -11.69 -8.65 -8.15
C ASN A 94 -10.75 -8.48 -6.95
N ILE A 95 -10.98 -7.48 -6.11
CA ILE A 95 -10.33 -7.38 -4.80
C ILE A 95 -11.04 -8.33 -3.83
N VAL A 96 -10.26 -9.09 -3.06
CA VAL A 96 -10.74 -9.83 -1.89
C VAL A 96 -10.24 -9.19 -0.59
N ALA A 97 -10.93 -9.46 0.52
CA ALA A 97 -10.48 -8.97 1.82
C ALA A 97 -9.08 -9.51 2.15
N GLY A 98 -8.19 -8.63 2.62
CA GLY A 98 -6.79 -8.97 2.90
C GLY A 98 -5.82 -8.67 1.75
N ASP A 99 -6.31 -8.36 0.55
CA ASP A 99 -5.45 -7.92 -0.55
C ASP A 99 -4.79 -6.57 -0.25
N GLY A 100 -3.56 -6.41 -0.73
CA GLY A 100 -2.87 -5.12 -0.70
C GLY A 100 -3.42 -4.20 -1.78
N VAL A 101 -3.75 -2.97 -1.42
CA VAL A 101 -4.32 -1.96 -2.32
C VAL A 101 -3.49 -0.69 -2.23
N VAL A 102 -3.16 -0.10 -3.37
CA VAL A 102 -2.51 1.22 -3.44
C VAL A 102 -3.56 2.30 -3.65
N ALA A 103 -3.50 3.34 -2.83
CA ALA A 103 -4.38 4.50 -2.90
C ALA A 103 -3.78 5.57 -3.81
N PHE A 104 -4.59 6.09 -4.72
CA PHE A 104 -4.28 7.18 -5.64
C PHE A 104 -5.27 8.33 -5.44
N ASN A 105 -4.89 9.54 -5.82
CA ASN A 105 -5.87 10.60 -6.07
C ASN A 105 -6.47 10.48 -7.48
N MET A 106 -7.47 11.30 -7.80
CA MET A 106 -8.13 11.30 -9.11
C MET A 106 -7.22 11.74 -10.28
N ALA A 107 -6.01 12.22 -10.01
CA ALA A 107 -5.00 12.59 -11.00
C ALA A 107 -3.92 11.50 -11.17
N ASP A 108 -4.17 10.27 -10.71
CA ASP A 108 -3.25 9.13 -10.78
C ASP A 108 -1.93 9.34 -10.01
N VAL A 109 -1.93 10.22 -9.00
CA VAL A 109 -0.79 10.38 -8.08
C VAL A 109 -0.93 9.39 -6.91
N PRO A 110 0.08 8.55 -6.63
CA PRO A 110 0.04 7.63 -5.49
C PRO A 110 0.10 8.39 -4.17
N LEU A 111 -0.83 8.09 -3.27
CA LEU A 111 -0.95 8.73 -1.95
C LEU A 111 -0.46 7.83 -0.81
N GLY A 112 -0.55 6.52 -0.98
CA GLY A 112 -0.21 5.55 0.06
C GLY A 112 -0.73 4.16 -0.27
N PHE A 113 -0.74 3.29 0.72
CA PHE A 113 -1.17 1.92 0.57
C PHE A 113 -1.88 1.40 1.82
N GLY A 114 -2.66 0.35 1.63
CA GLY A 114 -3.47 -0.26 2.67
C GLY A 114 -3.87 -1.68 2.35
N VAL A 115 -4.69 -2.26 3.22
CA VAL A 115 -5.24 -3.61 3.06
C VAL A 115 -6.75 -3.51 2.86
N ALA A 116 -7.28 -4.21 1.86
CA ALA A 116 -8.71 -4.26 1.61
C ALA A 116 -9.45 -4.87 2.82
N ALA A 117 -10.39 -4.11 3.39
CA ALA A 117 -11.24 -4.59 4.48
C ALA A 117 -12.34 -5.53 3.98
N LYS A 118 -12.77 -5.37 2.73
CA LYS A 118 -13.89 -6.05 2.08
C LYS A 118 -13.57 -6.34 0.62
N SER A 119 -14.34 -7.24 0.00
CA SER A 119 -14.26 -7.50 -1.44
C SER A 119 -14.84 -6.34 -2.25
N THR A 120 -14.46 -6.19 -3.53
CA THR A 120 -15.04 -5.15 -4.39
C THR A 120 -16.58 -5.22 -4.45
N GLN A 121 -17.13 -6.44 -4.45
CA GLN A 121 -18.58 -6.66 -4.51
C GLN A 121 -19.29 -6.24 -3.22
N ASP A 122 -18.63 -6.42 -2.08
CA ASP A 122 -19.17 -6.05 -0.77
C ASP A 122 -19.03 -4.55 -0.52
N CYS A 123 -17.96 -3.90 -1.01
CA CYS A 123 -17.79 -2.44 -0.89
C CYS A 123 -19.01 -1.68 -1.43
N ARG A 124 -19.56 -2.11 -2.58
CA ARG A 124 -20.74 -1.49 -3.21
C ARG A 124 -22.02 -1.59 -2.37
N LYS A 125 -22.04 -2.43 -1.34
CA LYS A 125 -23.19 -2.65 -0.44
C LYS A 125 -22.96 -2.03 0.94
N LEU A 126 -21.78 -1.49 1.21
CA LEU A 126 -21.46 -0.88 2.49
C LEU A 126 -22.24 0.42 2.68
N ASP A 127 -22.44 0.77 3.94
CA ASP A 127 -22.85 2.12 4.28
C ASP A 127 -21.71 3.12 3.94
N PRO A 128 -22.01 4.41 3.73
CA PRO A 128 -21.01 5.41 3.38
C PRO A 128 -19.85 5.57 4.38
N ASN A 129 -20.04 5.18 5.64
CA ASN A 129 -19.02 5.20 6.69
C ASN A 129 -18.33 3.84 6.88
N GLY A 130 -18.71 2.83 6.10
CA GLY A 130 -18.08 1.53 6.08
C GLY A 130 -16.64 1.63 5.58
N ILE A 131 -15.71 0.98 6.29
CA ILE A 131 -14.30 0.97 5.91
C ILE A 131 -14.09 0.01 4.73
N VAL A 132 -13.47 0.50 3.66
CA VAL A 132 -13.11 -0.29 2.47
C VAL A 132 -11.64 -0.64 2.44
N VAL A 133 -10.76 0.25 2.90
CA VAL A 133 -9.31 0.01 2.97
C VAL A 133 -8.80 0.43 4.34
N LEU A 134 -8.17 -0.51 5.03
CA LEU A 134 -7.40 -0.28 6.24
C LEU A 134 -6.08 0.38 5.84
N HIS A 135 -5.88 1.60 6.31
CA HIS A 135 -4.64 2.35 6.12
C HIS A 135 -3.43 1.56 6.67
N GLN A 136 -2.31 1.61 5.96
CA GLN A 136 -1.03 1.05 6.40
C GLN A 136 0.12 2.05 6.32
N GLY A 137 0.15 2.88 5.28
CA GLY A 137 1.10 3.98 5.17
C GLY A 137 0.71 4.98 4.08
N ASP A 138 1.10 6.24 4.25
CA ASP A 138 0.81 7.33 3.32
C ASP A 138 1.92 8.38 3.26
N VAL A 139 1.97 9.16 2.18
CA VAL A 139 3.01 10.20 1.97
C VAL A 139 2.96 11.33 2.99
N GLY A 140 1.87 11.50 3.73
CA GLY A 140 1.83 12.43 4.85
C GLY A 140 2.74 12.00 6.01
N GLU A 141 3.18 10.74 6.07
CA GLU A 141 4.17 10.27 7.05
C GLU A 141 5.50 11.02 6.95
N TYR A 142 5.91 11.44 5.76
CA TYR A 142 7.12 12.26 5.59
C TYR A 142 7.09 13.56 6.40
N LEU A 143 5.90 14.09 6.69
CA LEU A 143 5.71 15.30 7.50
C LEU A 143 5.42 14.99 8.97
N ARG A 144 4.91 13.80 9.29
CA ARG A 144 4.52 13.42 10.66
C ARG A 144 5.58 12.65 11.42
N MET A 145 6.45 11.96 10.71
CA MET A 145 7.40 10.97 11.24
C MET A 145 8.83 11.27 10.77
N GLU A 146 9.18 12.54 10.59
CA GLU A 146 10.50 12.98 10.12
C GLU A 146 11.64 12.41 11.00
N ASP A 147 11.42 12.29 12.31
CA ASP A 147 12.40 11.76 13.26
C ASP A 147 12.55 10.22 13.23
N GLU A 148 11.60 9.49 12.62
CA GLU A 148 11.54 8.02 12.64
C GLU A 148 11.84 7.36 11.27
N LEU A 149 12.05 8.19 10.25
CA LEU A 149 12.31 7.80 8.85
C LEU A 149 13.80 7.56 8.55
#